data_AF-A0A0J6NDK1-F1
#
_entry.id   AF-A0A0J6NDK1-F1
#
_cell.length_a   1.000
_cell.length_b   1.000
_cell.length_c   1.000
_cell.angle_alpha   90.00
_cell.angle_beta   90.00
_cell.angle_gamma   90.00
#
_symmetry.space_group_name_H-M   'P 1'
#
loop_
_entity.id
_entity.type
_entity.pdbx_description
1 polymer ?
#
loop_
_entity_poly.entity_id
_entity_poly.type
_entity_poly.pdbx_seq_one_letter_code
_entity_poly.pdbx_strand_id
1 'polypeptide(L)'
;MSFLLALLAAFPWAAQASAINICYHYGCSRHAYVDISAEADAWLAARLSAADSPETERSAVSDAVTALYHIAARTLPIWQDKGGNFRDGPAEGRMDCVDHSSNVTTFLTYLQDHGWLQYHTVGKPAWRAPRLLDLHYTAVLRDMLSGQDWAVDSWFKDFGQAPVVLALDIWMEGYSP
;
A
#
# COMPACT_ATOMS: atom_id res chain seq x y z
N MET A 1 -44.48 -1.37 41.99
CA MET A 1 -43.11 -1.25 41.44
C MET A 1 -43.01 -2.15 40.21
N SER A 2 -43.20 -1.61 39.01
CA SER A 2 -42.92 -2.35 37.76
C SER A 2 -41.51 -1.97 37.32
N PHE A 3 -40.59 -2.94 37.35
CA PHE A 3 -39.27 -2.80 36.76
C PHE A 3 -39.41 -3.08 35.25
N LEU A 4 -39.33 -2.05 34.42
CA LEU A 4 -39.12 -2.20 32.99
C LEU A 4 -37.65 -2.62 32.78
N LEU A 5 -37.42 -3.88 32.39
CA LEU A 5 -36.13 -4.30 31.84
C LEU A 5 -35.97 -3.65 30.46
N ALA A 6 -35.06 -2.70 30.34
CA ALA A 6 -34.59 -2.20 29.05
C ALA A 6 -33.66 -3.27 28.43
N LEU A 7 -34.15 -3.99 27.42
CA LEU A 7 -33.32 -4.82 26.55
C LEU A 7 -32.45 -3.90 25.69
N LEU A 8 -31.17 -3.78 26.06
CA LEU A 8 -30.12 -3.26 25.17
C LEU A 8 -29.93 -4.26 24.03
N ALA A 9 -30.55 -3.99 22.88
CA ALA A 9 -30.26 -4.70 21.65
C ALA A 9 -28.80 -4.37 21.25
N ALA A 10 -27.89 -5.33 21.46
CA ALA A 10 -26.59 -5.30 20.85
C ALA A 10 -26.78 -5.44 19.34
N PHE A 11 -26.78 -4.32 18.61
CA PHE A 11 -26.64 -4.36 17.17
C PHE A 11 -25.26 -4.96 16.87
N PRO A 12 -25.16 -6.12 16.20
CA PRO A 12 -23.87 -6.57 15.71
C PRO A 12 -23.37 -5.46 14.79
N TRP A 13 -22.20 -4.90 15.09
CA TRP A 13 -21.49 -4.06 14.15
C TRP A 13 -21.28 -4.94 12.92
N ALA A 14 -22.05 -4.71 11.85
CA ALA A 14 -21.74 -5.33 10.59
C ALA A 14 -20.33 -4.86 10.24
N ALA A 15 -19.39 -5.80 10.13
CA ALA A 15 -18.07 -5.50 9.62
C ALA A 15 -18.26 -4.78 8.29
N GLN A 16 -17.84 -3.53 8.24
CA GLN A 16 -18.04 -2.71 7.06
C GLN A 16 -17.10 -3.28 5.98
N ALA A 17 -17.66 -3.83 4.90
CA ALA A 17 -16.84 -4.27 3.79
C ALA A 17 -16.09 -3.05 3.24
N SER A 18 -14.77 -3.09 3.36
CA SER A 18 -13.89 -2.05 2.84
C SER A 18 -13.36 -2.52 1.48
N ALA A 19 -13.34 -1.61 0.52
CA ALA A 19 -12.85 -1.90 -0.83
C ALA A 19 -11.81 -0.86 -1.23
N ILE A 20 -10.75 -1.32 -1.89
CA ILE A 20 -9.68 -0.47 -2.41
C ILE A 20 -9.67 -0.49 -3.93
N ASN A 21 -9.45 0.67 -4.54
CA ASN A 21 -9.30 0.78 -5.98
C ASN A 21 -7.86 0.46 -6.38
N ILE A 22 -7.68 -0.50 -7.26
CA ILE A 22 -6.40 -0.87 -7.85
C ILE A 22 -6.38 -0.40 -9.30
N CYS A 23 -5.36 0.37 -9.67
CA CYS A 23 -5.09 0.69 -11.06
C CYS A 23 -3.98 -0.21 -11.63
N TYR A 24 -4.03 -0.53 -12.93
CA TYR A 24 -3.01 -1.34 -13.60
C TYR A 24 -3.05 -1.11 -15.12
N HIS A 25 -2.19 -1.83 -15.84
CA HIS A 25 -2.09 -1.83 -17.31
C HIS A 25 -1.46 -0.56 -17.90
N TYR A 26 -0.47 -0.01 -17.19
CA TYR A 26 0.33 1.17 -17.53
C TYR A 26 -0.49 2.46 -17.53
N GLY A 27 0.04 3.49 -16.86
CA GLY A 27 -0.58 4.79 -16.73
C GLY A 27 -1.96 4.77 -16.06
N CYS A 28 -2.21 3.80 -15.18
CA CYS A 28 -3.51 3.51 -14.56
C CYS A 28 -4.64 3.37 -15.60
N SER A 29 -4.38 2.75 -16.76
CA SER A 29 -5.38 2.67 -17.83
C SER A 29 -6.58 1.77 -17.50
N ARG A 30 -6.42 0.86 -16.54
CA ARG A 30 -7.49 0.00 -16.01
C ARG A 30 -7.61 0.18 -14.50
N HIS A 31 -8.83 0.00 -14.02
CA HIS A 31 -9.17 0.12 -12.60
C HIS A 31 -10.09 -1.02 -12.18
N ALA A 32 -9.95 -1.47 -10.95
CA ALA A 32 -10.87 -2.43 -10.34
C ALA A 32 -10.90 -2.26 -8.83
N TYR A 33 -12.08 -2.45 -8.24
CA TYR A 33 -12.22 -2.49 -6.79
C TYR A 33 -11.96 -3.90 -6.29
N VAL A 34 -11.21 -3.99 -5.20
CA VAL A 34 -10.91 -5.24 -4.49
C VAL A 34 -11.41 -5.11 -3.07
N ASP A 35 -12.27 -6.04 -2.66
CA ASP A 35 -12.77 -6.11 -1.29
C ASP A 35 -11.67 -6.64 -0.36
N ILE A 36 -11.54 -6.00 0.80
CA ILE A 36 -10.70 -6.46 1.90
C ILE A 36 -11.60 -7.20 2.89
N SER A 37 -11.30 -8.48 3.10
CA SER A 37 -12.09 -9.31 4.01
C SER A 37 -11.78 -8.95 5.47
N ALA A 38 -12.70 -9.26 6.38
CA ALA A 38 -12.49 -9.02 7.81
C ALA A 38 -11.25 -9.75 8.35
N GLU A 39 -10.91 -10.92 7.80
CA GLU A 39 -9.69 -11.65 8.15
C GLU A 39 -8.43 -10.92 7.68
N ALA A 40 -8.45 -10.35 6.48
CA ALA A 40 -7.34 -9.55 5.98
C ALA A 40 -7.14 -8.28 6.81
N ASP A 41 -8.23 -7.60 7.17
CA ASP A 41 -8.20 -6.43 8.06
C ASP A 41 -7.64 -6.76 9.44
N ALA A 42 -8.11 -7.85 10.05
CA ALA A 42 -7.60 -8.29 11.34
C ALA A 42 -6.10 -8.60 11.28
N TRP A 43 -5.63 -9.21 10.19
CA TRP A 43 -4.20 -9.46 9.99
C TRP A 43 -3.40 -8.17 9.83
N LEU A 44 -3.87 -7.22 9.03
CA LEU A 44 -3.23 -5.92 8.83
C LEU A 44 -3.14 -5.15 10.15
N ALA A 45 -4.25 -5.03 10.87
CA ALA A 45 -4.29 -4.39 12.19
C ALA A 45 -3.28 -5.02 13.15
N ALA A 46 -3.27 -6.36 13.27
CA ALA A 46 -2.34 -7.07 14.13
C ALA A 46 -0.88 -6.84 13.71
N ARG A 47 -0.59 -6.93 12.41
CA ARG A 47 0.78 -6.76 11.88
C ARG A 47 1.34 -5.36 12.14
N LEU A 48 0.52 -4.32 11.97
CA LEU A 48 0.90 -2.93 12.21
C LEU A 48 0.98 -2.62 13.70
N SER A 49 0.04 -3.10 14.51
CA SER A 49 0.04 -2.88 15.98
C SER A 49 1.23 -3.51 16.71
N ALA A 50 1.90 -4.49 16.09
CA ALA A 50 3.11 -5.11 16.63
C ALA A 50 4.38 -4.26 16.44
N ALA A 51 4.33 -3.18 15.66
CA ALA A 51 5.43 -2.24 15.51
C ALA A 51 5.54 -1.33 16.74
N ASP A 52 6.75 -1.22 17.28
CA ASP A 52 7.12 -0.48 18.49
C ASP A 52 8.16 0.62 18.25
N SER A 53 8.52 0.85 16.98
CA SER A 53 9.43 1.89 16.53
C SER A 53 9.10 2.31 15.09
N PRO A 54 9.55 3.50 14.63
CA PRO A 54 9.45 3.87 13.23
C PRO A 54 10.06 2.81 12.28
N GLU A 55 11.19 2.22 12.65
CA GLU A 55 11.87 1.18 11.87
C GLU A 55 11.00 -0.06 11.71
N THR A 56 10.42 -0.55 12.82
CA THR A 56 9.57 -1.75 12.80
C THR A 56 8.23 -1.49 12.12
N GLU A 57 7.71 -0.25 12.13
CA GLU A 57 6.53 0.14 11.38
C GLU A 57 6.79 0.17 9.87
N ARG A 58 7.94 0.67 9.41
CA ARG A 58 8.31 0.61 7.98
C ARG A 58 8.40 -0.83 7.46
N SER A 59 8.92 -1.74 8.29
CA SER A 59 8.90 -3.19 8.01
C SER A 59 7.47 -3.74 7.94
N ALA A 60 6.60 -3.35 8.88
CA ALA A 60 5.18 -3.73 8.88
C ALA A 60 4.42 -3.21 7.65
N VAL A 61 4.72 -2.00 7.19
CA VAL A 61 4.18 -1.42 5.96
C VAL A 61 4.62 -2.23 4.74
N SER A 62 5.89 -2.62 4.65
CA SER A 62 6.39 -3.47 3.57
C SER A 62 5.60 -4.80 3.48
N ASP A 63 5.33 -5.43 4.62
CA ASP A 63 4.53 -6.65 4.70
C ASP A 63 3.06 -6.39 4.29
N ALA A 64 2.48 -5.29 4.75
CA ALA A 64 1.11 -4.91 4.43
C ALA A 64 0.92 -4.64 2.93
N VAL A 65 1.83 -3.88 2.30
CA VAL A 65 1.82 -3.63 0.84
C VAL A 65 1.89 -4.95 0.06
N THR A 66 2.78 -5.87 0.48
CA THR A 66 2.92 -7.19 -0.13
C THR A 66 1.62 -8.00 -0.01
N ALA A 67 1.01 -8.03 1.19
CA ALA A 67 -0.23 -8.73 1.44
C ALA A 67 -1.40 -8.16 0.61
N LEU A 68 -1.53 -6.83 0.53
CA LEU A 68 -2.59 -6.16 -0.22
C LEU A 68 -2.46 -6.42 -1.74
N TYR A 69 -1.25 -6.44 -2.29
CA TYR A 69 -1.03 -6.88 -3.67
C TYR A 69 -1.45 -8.34 -3.89
N HIS A 70 -1.11 -9.24 -2.97
CA HIS A 70 -1.54 -10.64 -3.08
C HIS A 70 -3.06 -10.80 -2.98
N ILE A 71 -3.73 -9.98 -2.17
CA ILE A 71 -5.20 -9.96 -2.10
C ILE A 71 -5.78 -9.50 -3.45
N ALA A 72 -5.27 -8.40 -4.00
CA ALA A 72 -5.70 -7.88 -5.29
C ALA A 72 -5.47 -8.88 -6.45
N ALA A 73 -4.35 -9.60 -6.43
CA ALA A 73 -4.03 -10.60 -7.46
C ALA A 73 -4.91 -11.87 -7.41
N ARG A 74 -5.77 -12.04 -6.40
CA ARG A 74 -6.76 -13.13 -6.39
C ARG A 74 -7.82 -12.96 -7.46
N THR A 75 -8.13 -11.72 -7.83
CA THR A 75 -9.18 -11.38 -8.81
C THR A 75 -8.65 -10.59 -10.01
N LEU A 76 -7.47 -9.97 -9.89
CA LEU A 76 -6.84 -9.19 -10.95
C LEU A 76 -5.64 -9.92 -11.56
N PRO A 77 -5.34 -9.70 -12.86
CA PRO A 77 -4.23 -10.36 -13.54
C PRO A 77 -2.84 -9.80 -13.16
N ILE A 78 -2.74 -8.92 -12.16
CA ILE A 78 -1.52 -8.20 -11.77
C ILE A 78 -0.37 -9.09 -11.30
N TRP A 79 -0.64 -10.38 -11.02
CA TRP A 79 0.41 -11.37 -10.77
C TRP A 79 1.35 -11.59 -11.96
N GLN A 80 0.95 -11.18 -13.17
CA GLN A 80 1.76 -11.25 -14.38
C GLN A 80 2.86 -10.18 -14.44
N ASP A 81 2.78 -9.17 -13.56
CA ASP A 81 3.69 -8.04 -13.52
C ASP A 81 5.16 -8.43 -13.26
N LYS A 82 6.07 -7.63 -13.82
CA LYS A 82 7.52 -7.82 -13.73
C LYS A 82 8.19 -6.53 -13.31
N GLY A 83 9.17 -6.64 -12.42
CA GLY A 83 9.86 -5.46 -11.90
C GLY A 83 10.53 -4.66 -13.01
N GLY A 84 10.47 -3.34 -12.90
CA GLY A 84 10.83 -2.41 -13.94
C GLY A 84 9.67 -2.13 -14.90
N ASN A 85 9.99 -1.55 -16.05
CA ASN A 85 9.06 -1.46 -17.17
C ASN A 85 9.44 -2.49 -18.25
N PHE A 86 8.49 -2.84 -19.11
CA PHE A 86 8.63 -3.60 -20.36
C PHE A 86 8.95 -5.10 -20.23
N ARG A 87 9.43 -5.59 -19.07
CA ARG A 87 9.77 -7.02 -18.85
C ARG A 87 8.55 -7.95 -18.82
N ASP A 88 7.38 -7.36 -18.64
CA ASP A 88 6.03 -7.91 -18.64
C ASP A 88 5.41 -8.06 -20.05
N GLY A 89 5.98 -7.42 -21.07
CA GLY A 89 5.54 -7.53 -22.46
C GLY A 89 4.06 -7.18 -22.66
N PRO A 90 3.25 -8.05 -23.30
CA PRO A 90 1.83 -7.82 -23.53
C PRO A 90 0.94 -8.29 -22.37
N ALA A 91 1.49 -8.59 -21.18
CA ALA A 91 0.71 -9.07 -20.04
C ALA A 91 -0.44 -8.12 -19.70
N GLU A 92 -1.61 -8.70 -19.40
CA GLU A 92 -2.82 -7.91 -19.09
C GLU A 92 -2.67 -7.16 -17.76
N GLY A 93 -1.99 -7.78 -16.79
CA GLY A 93 -1.76 -7.22 -15.46
C GLY A 93 -0.46 -6.44 -15.29
N ARG A 94 0.24 -6.12 -16.37
CA ARG A 94 1.47 -5.33 -16.33
C ARG A 94 1.30 -4.01 -15.57
N MET A 95 2.32 -3.59 -14.83
CA MET A 95 2.30 -2.34 -14.08
C MET A 95 3.54 -1.49 -14.34
N ASP A 96 3.36 -0.19 -14.50
CA ASP A 96 4.47 0.76 -14.57
C ASP A 96 4.63 1.55 -13.26
N CYS A 97 5.62 2.45 -13.20
CA CYS A 97 5.86 3.26 -12.00
C CYS A 97 4.63 4.10 -11.55
N VAL A 98 3.73 4.48 -12.47
CA VAL A 98 2.50 5.22 -12.15
C VAL A 98 1.51 4.28 -11.47
N ASP A 99 1.34 3.07 -12.00
CA ASP A 99 0.49 2.04 -11.39
C ASP A 99 0.97 1.69 -9.97
N HIS A 100 2.25 1.38 -9.85
CA HIS A 100 2.86 0.99 -8.57
C HIS A 100 2.75 2.09 -7.51
N SER A 101 3.12 3.34 -7.85
CA SER A 101 3.06 4.46 -6.91
C SER A 101 1.62 4.81 -6.51
N SER A 102 0.65 4.71 -7.43
CA SER A 102 -0.77 4.96 -7.15
C SER A 102 -1.39 3.89 -6.25
N ASN A 103 -1.11 2.62 -6.54
CA ASN A 103 -1.60 1.49 -5.74
C ASN A 103 -0.99 1.50 -4.34
N VAL A 104 0.33 1.67 -4.22
CA VAL A 104 0.98 1.76 -2.91
C VAL A 104 0.46 2.96 -2.14
N THR A 105 0.25 4.12 -2.77
CA THR A 105 -0.38 5.28 -2.10
C THR A 105 -1.78 4.92 -1.57
N THR A 106 -2.60 4.22 -2.37
CA THR A 106 -3.91 3.73 -1.95
C THR A 106 -3.82 2.81 -0.74
N PHE A 107 -2.83 1.91 -0.72
CA PHE A 107 -2.59 1.02 0.43
C PHE A 107 -2.16 1.79 1.67
N LEU A 108 -1.24 2.74 1.55
CA LEU A 108 -0.80 3.54 2.69
C LEU A 108 -1.94 4.38 3.26
N THR A 109 -2.75 4.98 2.39
CA THR A 109 -3.96 5.73 2.80
C THR A 109 -4.95 4.81 3.51
N TYR A 110 -5.16 3.59 2.99
CA TYR A 110 -5.99 2.59 3.65
C TYR A 110 -5.53 2.32 5.09
N LEU A 111 -4.23 2.05 5.29
CA LEU A 111 -3.66 1.80 6.62
C LEU A 111 -3.79 3.02 7.54
N GLN A 112 -3.59 4.23 7.01
CA GLN A 112 -3.72 5.48 7.75
C GLN A 112 -5.17 5.76 8.19
N ASP A 113 -6.14 5.57 7.31
CA ASP A 113 -7.56 5.85 7.58
C ASP A 113 -8.12 4.91 8.65
N HIS A 114 -7.54 3.71 8.79
CA HIS A 114 -7.83 2.77 9.87
C HIS A 114 -7.10 3.11 11.19
N GLY A 115 -6.22 4.11 11.18
CA GLY A 115 -5.42 4.50 12.34
C GLY A 115 -4.34 3.47 12.72
N TRP A 116 -3.90 2.65 11.78
CA TRP A 116 -2.91 1.59 12.05
C TRP A 116 -1.46 2.09 11.96
N LEU A 117 -1.22 3.23 11.32
CA LEU A 117 0.09 3.88 11.34
C LEU A 117 0.22 4.74 12.61
N GLN A 118 1.18 4.42 13.46
CA GLN A 118 1.47 5.07 14.75
C GLN A 118 2.66 6.03 14.67
N TYR A 119 3.62 5.78 13.79
CA TYR A 119 4.85 6.56 13.67
C TYR A 119 4.92 7.41 12.40
N HIS A 120 4.17 7.02 11.36
CA HIS A 120 4.18 7.69 10.07
C HIS A 120 2.79 8.18 9.65
N THR A 121 2.80 9.18 8.77
CA THR A 121 1.64 9.62 7.98
C THR A 121 1.96 9.46 6.49
N VAL A 122 0.94 9.39 5.65
CA VAL A 122 1.10 9.29 4.19
C VAL A 122 1.50 10.65 3.63
N GLY A 123 2.64 10.69 2.94
CA GLY A 123 3.12 11.86 2.22
C GLY A 123 2.52 11.98 0.83
N LYS A 124 2.78 13.11 0.16
CA LYS A 124 2.48 13.23 -1.28
C LYS A 124 3.41 12.30 -2.06
N PRO A 125 2.93 11.61 -3.10
CA PRO A 125 3.80 10.85 -4.00
C PRO A 125 4.95 11.72 -4.51
N ALA A 126 6.15 11.14 -4.53
CA ALA A 126 7.35 11.78 -5.02
C ALA A 126 7.70 11.25 -6.41
N TRP A 127 8.46 12.04 -7.16
CA TRP A 127 8.96 11.64 -8.46
C TRP A 127 10.37 12.16 -8.69
N ARG A 128 11.12 11.45 -9.55
CA ARG A 128 12.44 11.85 -10.04
C ARG A 128 12.51 11.62 -11.54
N ALA A 129 13.33 12.41 -12.23
CA ALA A 129 13.65 12.22 -13.65
C ALA A 129 15.17 12.41 -13.86
N PRO A 130 16.00 11.42 -13.48
CA PRO A 130 17.44 11.53 -13.59
C PRO A 130 17.82 11.81 -15.05
N ARG A 131 18.61 12.87 -15.29
CA ARG A 131 19.03 13.29 -16.65
C ARG A 131 17.87 13.60 -17.62
N LEU A 132 16.71 14.00 -17.11
CA LEU A 132 15.49 14.32 -17.89
C LEU A 132 14.90 13.12 -18.66
N LEU A 133 15.35 11.90 -18.34
CA LEU A 133 14.85 10.63 -18.85
C LEU A 133 14.42 9.78 -17.63
N ASP A 134 13.76 8.64 -17.87
CA ASP A 134 13.40 7.68 -16.80
C ASP A 134 12.60 8.30 -15.65
N LEU A 135 11.51 9.01 -16.00
CA LEU A 135 10.53 9.49 -15.03
C LEU A 135 10.06 8.32 -14.17
N HIS A 136 10.26 8.43 -12.85
CA HIS A 136 9.95 7.40 -11.88
C HIS A 136 9.20 8.01 -10.71
N TYR A 137 8.16 7.31 -10.24
CA TYR A 137 7.28 7.74 -9.15
C TYR A 137 7.37 6.76 -7.98
N THR A 138 7.14 7.26 -6.76
CA THR A 138 7.05 6.43 -5.54
C THR A 138 5.99 6.97 -4.58
N ALA A 139 5.41 6.07 -3.80
CA ALA A 139 4.59 6.45 -2.65
C ALA A 139 5.49 6.88 -1.49
N VAL A 140 4.98 7.71 -0.58
CA VAL A 140 5.79 8.30 0.49
C VAL A 140 5.13 8.09 1.86
N LEU A 141 5.95 7.67 2.83
CA LEU A 141 5.66 7.80 4.25
C LEU A 141 6.46 8.96 4.83
N ARG A 142 5.85 9.74 5.72
CA ARG A 142 6.52 10.77 6.51
C ARG A 142 6.55 10.35 7.97
N ASP A 143 7.75 10.22 8.53
CA ASP A 143 7.93 10.04 9.97
C ASP A 143 7.44 11.29 10.72
N MET A 144 6.52 11.11 11.67
CA MET A 144 5.87 12.22 12.36
C MET A 144 6.76 12.94 13.37
N LEU A 145 7.81 12.29 13.86
CA LEU A 145 8.72 12.86 14.86
C LEU A 145 9.89 13.58 14.21
N SER A 146 10.59 12.90 13.30
CA SER A 146 11.78 13.42 12.63
C SER A 146 11.46 14.28 11.41
N GLY A 147 10.27 14.11 10.82
CA GLY A 147 9.91 14.73 9.55
C GLY A 147 10.59 14.12 8.32
N GLN A 148 11.36 13.04 8.50
CA GLN A 148 12.01 12.29 7.43
C GLN A 148 10.98 11.62 6.52
N ASP A 149 11.15 11.78 5.21
CA ASP A 149 10.36 11.08 4.21
C ASP A 149 11.02 9.76 3.81
N TRP A 150 10.20 8.75 3.55
CA TRP A 150 10.59 7.41 3.14
C TRP A 150 9.84 7.02 1.87
N ALA A 151 10.58 6.62 0.85
CA ALA A 151 10.00 6.03 -0.36
C ALA A 151 9.51 4.62 -0.04
N VAL A 152 8.32 4.25 -0.53
CA VAL A 152 7.77 2.88 -0.51
C VAL A 152 7.50 2.49 -1.96
N ASP A 153 8.41 1.70 -2.53
CA ASP A 153 8.47 1.48 -3.98
C ASP A 153 8.44 -0.01 -4.33
N SER A 154 7.31 -0.47 -4.88
CA SER A 154 7.14 -1.85 -5.32
C SER A 154 7.54 -2.09 -6.79
N TRP A 155 7.99 -1.07 -7.52
CA TRP A 155 8.26 -1.17 -8.96
C TRP A 155 9.52 -1.99 -9.29
N PHE A 156 10.53 -2.01 -8.42
CA PHE A 156 11.85 -2.56 -8.78
C PHE A 156 11.88 -4.09 -8.99
N LYS A 157 10.99 -4.84 -8.35
CA LYS A 157 11.06 -6.31 -8.26
C LYS A 157 9.84 -6.96 -8.91
N ASP A 158 9.99 -8.21 -9.32
CA ASP A 158 8.87 -9.01 -9.84
C ASP A 158 7.74 -9.11 -8.80
N PHE A 159 6.50 -9.25 -9.30
CA PHE A 159 5.29 -9.32 -8.49
C PHE A 159 5.42 -10.24 -7.26
N GLY A 160 4.88 -9.80 -6.13
CA GLY A 160 4.84 -10.53 -4.86
C GLY A 160 6.11 -10.39 -4.02
N GLN A 161 7.14 -9.70 -4.52
CA GLN A 161 8.30 -9.34 -3.71
C GLN A 161 8.05 -8.07 -2.90
N ALA A 162 8.68 -8.01 -1.71
CA ALA A 162 8.58 -6.88 -0.82
C ALA A 162 9.06 -5.57 -1.50
N PRO A 163 8.31 -4.46 -1.34
CA PRO A 163 8.72 -3.16 -1.84
C PRO A 163 10.05 -2.75 -1.22
N VAL A 164 10.75 -1.86 -1.90
CA VAL A 164 11.89 -1.17 -1.32
C VAL A 164 11.35 -0.06 -0.41
N VAL A 165 11.84 -0.01 0.83
CA VAL A 165 11.54 1.07 1.79
C VAL A 165 12.85 1.69 2.26
N LEU A 166 13.09 2.95 1.86
CA LEU A 166 14.32 3.68 2.20
C LEU A 166 14.06 5.18 2.32
N ALA A 167 15.04 5.92 2.87
CA ALA A 167 14.95 7.37 2.96
C ALA A 167 14.77 7.99 1.56
N LEU A 168 13.83 8.93 1.45
CA LEU A 168 13.42 9.50 0.18
C LEU A 168 14.57 10.27 -0.49
N ASP A 169 15.47 10.89 0.25
CA ASP A 169 16.65 11.58 -0.27
C ASP A 169 17.61 10.63 -1.00
N ILE A 170 17.90 9.46 -0.43
CA ILE A 170 18.68 8.41 -1.09
C ILE A 170 17.93 7.89 -2.33
N TRP A 171 16.61 7.75 -2.26
CA TRP A 171 15.82 7.43 -3.46
C TRP A 171 15.95 8.55 -4.50
N MET A 172 15.92 9.83 -4.15
CA MET A 172 16.03 10.92 -5.12
C MET A 172 17.37 10.94 -5.88
N GLU A 173 18.44 10.34 -5.33
CA GLU A 173 19.76 10.24 -5.96
C GLU A 173 19.85 9.19 -7.09
N GLY A 174 18.75 8.49 -7.40
CA GLY A 174 18.73 7.49 -8.48
C GLY A 174 18.98 6.06 -8.01
N TYR A 175 18.66 5.75 -6.76
CA TYR A 175 18.70 4.39 -6.20
C TYR A 175 18.08 3.33 -7.14
N SER A 176 18.78 2.20 -7.26
CA SER A 176 18.32 0.93 -7.84
C SER A 176 18.92 -0.22 -7.01
N PRO A 177 18.15 -1.28 -6.66
CA PRO A 177 18.65 -2.45 -5.96
C PRO A 177 19.50 -3.36 -6.86
#